data_AF-A0A0H4C3F9-F1
#
_entry.id   AF-A0A0H4C3F9-F1
#
_cell.length_a   1.000
_cell.length_b   1.000
_cell.length_c   1.000
_cell.angle_alpha   90.00
_cell.angle_beta   90.00
_cell.angle_gamma   90.00
#
_symmetry.space_group_name_H-M   'P 1'
#
loop_
_entity.id
_entity.type
_entity.pdbx_description
1 polymer ?
#
loop_
_entity_poly.entity_id
_entity_poly.type
_entity_poly.pdbx_seq_one_letter_code
_entity_poly.pdbx_strand_id
1 'polypeptide(L)'
;MYYAVAGDPTGRQAGALLAPPRPPRAVPRIPGVGEALAQARALLRRRVDEAHEAVEAVLAEAPGPFPDVPAAPEDRRALEDHAHALLHTYLDPFMAMVFNGEKSVRLPVSGKRLKKVSRRLHDALEGCAAAHRPVARLAEVLADEHPGCRATTYERVSAALLVLAAWDASHRSPAKHLTESLLRSVERDGRIRLGLFVCPPVDFTRISGDRPELYVRDHLHGSVLSRLAGRLRELFRGLEDAQVEVDLRTLVGDTDEDDYLWYGVPAPAHLDRVALDARREALVSAVAEYLTEEVPSARGSRPRVFRGASLTVQRLSAMAPSTRCRDVYASVLADPFTHFDRRDIEAEMAIMRGLWEPGSYYEGLPEPDDATLADIVVRKFATYAMQGRLLRELEPDLVLVQTERPPLLRARMLSVGWDGTGRSPLPTVDFFEPEDG
;
A
#
# COMPACT_ATOMS: atom_id res chain seq x y z
N MET A 1 50.44 -33.57 30.16
CA MET A 1 51.74 -32.86 30.08
C MET A 1 51.61 -31.87 28.92
N TYR A 2 51.64 -30.54 29.02
CA TYR A 2 52.00 -29.53 30.02
C TYR A 2 50.97 -28.38 29.84
N TYR A 3 50.23 -27.95 30.87
CA TYR A 3 50.44 -26.78 31.76
C TYR A 3 49.29 -25.77 31.63
N ALA A 4 48.58 -25.64 32.74
CA ALA A 4 47.69 -24.53 33.04
C ALA A 4 48.52 -23.30 33.42
N VAL A 5 48.12 -22.13 32.95
CA VAL A 5 48.49 -20.85 33.55
C VAL A 5 47.20 -20.18 33.96
N ALA A 6 46.98 -20.13 35.27
CA ALA A 6 45.94 -19.34 35.90
C ALA A 6 46.33 -17.86 35.81
N GLY A 7 45.40 -17.02 35.36
CA GLY A 7 45.54 -15.57 35.32
C GLY A 7 44.22 -14.88 35.67
N ASP A 8 44.22 -14.29 36.87
CA ASP A 8 43.42 -13.16 37.37
C ASP A 8 41.88 -13.33 37.61
N PRO A 9 41.41 -13.37 38.88
CA PRO A 9 39.99 -13.37 39.22
C PRO A 9 39.32 -11.98 39.25
N THR A 10 39.98 -10.90 38.81
CA THR A 10 39.42 -9.54 38.93
C THR A 10 39.43 -8.70 37.65
N GLY A 11 39.07 -9.30 36.52
CA GLY A 11 38.76 -8.57 35.29
C GLY A 11 37.27 -8.23 35.19
N ARG A 12 36.86 -7.05 35.70
CA ARG A 12 35.57 -6.44 35.31
C ARG A 12 35.59 -6.12 33.81
N GLN A 13 35.22 -7.09 32.98
CA GLN A 13 34.70 -6.78 31.65
C GLN A 13 33.30 -6.19 31.86
N ALA A 14 33.19 -4.89 31.58
CA ALA A 14 31.91 -4.25 31.34
C ALA A 14 31.29 -4.92 30.11
N GLY A 15 30.56 -6.00 30.35
CA GLY A 15 29.62 -6.54 29.39
C GLY A 15 28.60 -5.45 29.12
N ALA A 16 28.67 -4.84 27.95
CA ALA A 16 27.50 -4.24 27.36
C ALA A 16 26.47 -5.36 27.28
N LEU A 17 25.59 -5.42 28.28
CA LEU A 17 24.39 -6.22 28.24
C LEU A 17 23.64 -5.72 27.01
N LEU A 18 23.80 -6.44 25.90
CA LEU A 18 22.92 -6.35 24.75
C LEU A 18 21.53 -6.59 25.32
N ALA A 19 20.80 -5.49 25.51
CA ALA A 19 19.42 -5.56 25.92
C ALA A 19 18.73 -6.53 24.95
N PRO A 20 17.93 -7.49 25.44
CA PRO A 20 17.19 -8.37 24.56
C PRO A 20 16.44 -7.50 23.54
N PRO A 21 16.40 -7.89 22.25
CA PRO A 21 15.72 -7.12 21.23
C PRO A 21 14.30 -6.85 21.74
N ARG A 22 13.96 -5.57 21.87
CA ARG A 22 12.61 -5.18 22.27
C ARG A 22 11.66 -5.82 21.26
N PRO A 23 10.56 -6.44 21.70
CA PRO A 23 9.54 -6.90 20.76
C PRO A 23 9.12 -5.69 19.92
N PRO A 24 8.99 -5.85 18.59
CA PRO A 24 8.60 -4.74 17.73
C PRO A 24 7.30 -4.15 18.23
N ARG A 25 7.26 -2.83 18.42
CA ARG A 25 6.04 -2.16 18.85
C ARG A 25 4.99 -2.30 17.74
N ALA A 26 3.81 -2.78 18.11
CA ALA A 26 2.70 -2.90 17.17
C ALA A 26 2.31 -1.53 16.60
N VAL A 27 2.18 -1.44 15.28
CA VAL A 27 1.62 -0.25 14.61
C VAL A 27 0.12 -0.18 14.95
N PRO A 28 -0.39 0.95 15.47
CA PRO A 28 -1.79 1.05 15.85
C PRO A 28 -2.68 1.03 14.60
N ARG A 29 -3.81 0.33 14.71
CA ARG A 29 -4.83 0.26 13.65
C ARG A 29 -5.89 1.32 13.91
N ILE A 30 -5.90 2.36 13.08
CA ILE A 30 -6.79 3.52 13.24
C ILE A 30 -7.65 3.64 11.98
N PRO A 31 -8.87 3.08 11.98
CA PRO A 31 -9.79 3.22 10.85
C PRO A 31 -10.03 4.70 10.52
N GLY A 32 -9.98 5.05 9.22
CA GLY A 32 -10.19 6.43 8.76
C GLY A 32 -9.06 7.41 9.10
N VAL A 33 -7.87 6.94 9.50
CA VAL A 33 -6.73 7.82 9.85
C VAL A 33 -6.38 8.81 8.74
N GLY A 34 -6.35 8.38 7.47
CA GLY A 34 -6.12 9.27 6.34
C GLY A 34 -7.14 10.40 6.27
N GLU A 35 -8.43 10.06 6.35
CA GLU A 35 -9.52 11.03 6.33
C GLU A 35 -9.42 12.02 7.52
N ALA A 36 -9.14 11.52 8.73
CA ALA A 36 -8.94 12.37 9.90
C ALA A 36 -7.79 13.38 9.71
N LEU A 37 -6.68 12.94 9.12
CA LEU A 37 -5.55 13.82 8.77
C LEU A 37 -5.98 14.88 7.74
N ALA A 38 -6.70 14.48 6.69
CA ALA A 38 -7.18 15.41 5.65
C ALA A 38 -8.17 16.44 6.20
N GLN A 39 -9.16 16.01 6.99
CA GLN A 39 -10.16 16.90 7.60
C GLN A 39 -9.50 17.94 8.52
N ALA A 40 -8.51 17.52 9.33
CA ALA A 40 -7.79 18.42 10.21
C ALA A 40 -6.98 19.47 9.43
N ARG A 41 -6.28 19.06 8.36
CA ARG A 41 -5.56 20.00 7.47
C ARG A 41 -6.51 20.97 6.78
N ALA A 42 -7.63 20.49 6.25
CA ALA A 42 -8.61 21.33 5.57
C ALA A 42 -9.26 22.35 6.52
N LEU A 43 -9.55 21.94 7.76
CA LEU A 43 -10.05 22.84 8.80
C LEU A 43 -9.02 23.92 9.14
N LEU A 44 -7.75 23.54 9.33
CA LEU A 44 -6.66 24.48 9.61
C LEU A 44 -6.54 25.51 8.47
N ARG A 45 -6.51 25.06 7.21
CA ARG A 45 -6.43 25.97 6.05
C ARG A 45 -7.56 26.98 6.04
N ARG A 46 -8.80 26.52 6.23
CA ARG A 46 -9.97 27.40 6.32
C ARG A 46 -9.84 28.45 7.43
N ARG A 47 -9.22 28.10 8.57
CA ARG A 47 -9.00 29.06 9.68
C ARG A 47 -7.85 30.02 9.41
N VAL A 48 -6.83 29.58 8.68
CA VAL A 48 -5.77 30.46 8.16
C VAL A 48 -6.36 31.49 7.21
N ASP A 49 -7.22 31.07 6.27
CA ASP A 49 -7.88 31.99 5.34
C ASP A 49 -8.79 32.99 6.09
N GLU A 50 -9.58 32.53 7.08
CA GLU A 50 -10.39 33.43 7.95
C GLU A 50 -9.53 34.42 8.75
N ALA A 51 -8.33 33.99 9.16
CA ALA A 51 -7.37 34.85 9.86
C ALA A 51 -6.71 35.87 8.94
N HIS A 52 -6.35 35.48 7.71
CA HIS A 52 -5.86 36.39 6.67
C HIS A 52 -6.84 37.52 6.42
N GLU A 53 -8.11 37.20 6.15
CA GLU A 53 -9.15 38.22 5.93
C GLU A 53 -9.26 39.21 7.10
N ALA A 54 -9.17 38.71 8.34
CA ALA A 54 -9.27 39.53 9.53
C ALA A 54 -8.02 40.41 9.73
N VAL A 55 -6.83 39.88 9.45
CA VAL A 55 -5.56 40.59 9.61
C VAL A 55 -5.41 41.67 8.54
N GLU A 56 -5.64 41.35 7.27
CA GLU A 56 -5.55 42.30 6.16
C GLU A 56 -6.54 43.46 6.33
N ALA A 57 -7.77 43.17 6.78
CA ALA A 57 -8.75 44.21 7.07
C ALA A 57 -8.28 45.18 8.17
N VAL A 58 -7.55 44.70 9.18
CA VAL A 58 -6.97 45.56 10.21
C VAL A 58 -5.77 46.34 9.66
N LEU A 59 -4.87 45.69 8.93
CA LEU A 59 -3.67 46.32 8.37
C LEU A 59 -3.98 47.43 7.36
N ALA A 60 -5.08 47.31 6.59
CA ALA A 60 -5.49 48.32 5.63
C ALA A 60 -5.79 49.70 6.27
N GLU A 61 -6.16 49.72 7.56
CA GLU A 61 -6.56 50.96 8.25
C GLU A 61 -5.77 51.24 9.54
N ALA A 62 -4.96 50.29 10.02
CA ALA A 62 -4.21 50.44 11.25
C ALA A 62 -2.87 51.18 11.02
N PRO A 63 -2.58 52.26 11.76
CA PRO A 63 -1.27 52.89 11.76
C PRO A 63 -0.33 52.07 12.66
N GLY A 64 0.55 51.26 12.08
CA GLY A 64 1.55 50.50 12.85
C GLY A 64 2.63 49.86 11.97
N PRO A 65 3.81 49.55 12.53
CA PRO A 65 4.92 48.93 11.83
C PRO A 65 4.75 47.40 11.72
N PHE A 66 3.57 46.95 11.28
CA PHE A 66 3.34 45.53 11.06
C PHE A 66 3.94 45.13 9.70
N PRO A 67 4.63 43.98 9.61
CA PRO A 67 5.10 43.47 8.33
C PRO A 67 3.92 43.08 7.44
N ASP A 68 4.17 42.99 6.13
CA ASP A 68 3.20 42.44 5.19
C ASP A 68 2.93 40.96 5.51
N VAL A 69 1.67 40.54 5.34
CA VAL A 69 1.27 39.15 5.55
C VAL A 69 1.70 38.32 4.34
N PRO A 70 2.57 37.31 4.50
CA PRO A 70 2.92 36.43 3.39
C PRO A 70 1.72 35.57 2.98
N ALA A 71 1.70 35.14 1.71
CA ALA A 71 0.66 34.24 1.21
C ALA A 71 0.65 32.91 1.99
N ALA A 72 -0.55 32.36 2.21
CA ALA A 72 -0.70 31.11 2.95
C ALA A 72 -0.09 29.92 2.18
N PRO A 73 0.88 29.21 2.76
CA PRO A 73 1.58 28.12 2.08
C PRO A 73 0.68 26.89 1.89
N GLU A 74 0.96 26.08 0.86
CA GLU A 74 0.20 24.86 0.57
C GLU A 74 0.69 23.64 1.40
N ASP A 75 1.97 23.62 1.75
CA ASP A 75 2.55 22.54 2.57
C ASP A 75 2.02 22.59 4.02
N ARG A 76 1.76 21.42 4.60
CA ARG A 76 1.20 21.29 5.96
C ARG A 76 2.07 21.95 7.02
N ARG A 77 3.37 21.62 7.08
CA ARG A 77 4.25 22.12 8.14
C ARG A 77 4.38 23.63 8.01
N ALA A 78 4.57 24.11 6.79
CA ALA A 78 4.57 25.53 6.50
C ALA A 78 3.23 26.21 6.89
N LEU A 79 2.08 25.54 6.72
CA LEU A 79 0.76 26.07 7.09
C LEU A 79 0.60 26.17 8.61
N GLU A 80 1.10 25.21 9.38
CA GLU A 80 1.12 25.26 10.84
C GLU A 80 2.01 26.41 11.35
N ASP A 81 3.24 26.53 10.83
CA ASP A 81 4.15 27.62 11.17
C ASP A 81 3.54 28.99 10.81
N HIS A 82 2.88 29.07 9.66
CA HIS A 82 2.19 30.27 9.22
C HIS A 82 0.98 30.62 10.10
N ALA A 83 0.21 29.64 10.54
CA ALA A 83 -0.87 29.84 11.48
C ALA A 83 -0.36 30.35 12.85
N HIS A 84 0.76 29.82 13.34
CA HIS A 84 1.44 30.36 14.53
C HIS A 84 1.90 31.81 14.33
N ALA A 85 2.46 32.14 13.16
CA ALA A 85 2.86 33.50 12.82
C ALA A 85 1.66 34.46 12.80
N LEU A 86 0.52 34.05 12.24
CA LEU A 86 -0.72 34.85 12.24
C LEU A 86 -1.23 35.15 13.65
N LEU A 87 -1.18 34.16 14.54
CA LEU A 87 -1.56 34.34 15.94
C LEU A 87 -0.64 35.34 16.64
N HIS A 88 0.66 35.06 16.67
CA HIS A 88 1.60 35.78 17.53
C HIS A 88 2.03 37.14 16.98
N THR A 89 2.10 37.29 15.66
CA THR A 89 2.59 38.53 15.03
C THR A 89 1.47 39.54 14.83
N TYR A 90 0.23 39.08 14.66
CA TYR A 90 -0.88 39.95 14.27
C TYR A 90 -2.06 39.88 15.24
N LEU A 91 -2.71 38.71 15.37
CA LEU A 91 -3.98 38.60 16.09
C LEU A 91 -3.84 38.90 17.59
N ASP A 92 -2.80 38.39 18.24
CA ASP A 92 -2.52 38.65 19.66
C ASP A 92 -2.20 40.13 19.92
N PRO A 93 -1.29 40.79 19.16
CA PRO A 93 -1.10 42.24 19.22
C PRO A 93 -2.37 43.06 18.97
N PHE A 94 -3.16 42.73 17.95
CA PHE A 94 -4.42 43.44 17.67
C PHE A 94 -5.42 43.31 18.82
N MET A 95 -5.52 42.13 19.43
CA MET A 95 -6.34 41.95 20.62
C MET A 95 -5.82 42.78 21.79
N ALA A 96 -4.51 42.85 22.01
CA ALA A 96 -3.93 43.69 23.05
C ALA A 96 -4.23 45.19 22.82
N MET A 97 -4.17 45.67 21.58
CA MET A 97 -4.52 47.07 21.24
C MET A 97 -6.00 47.41 21.52
N VAL A 98 -6.91 46.45 21.31
CA VAL A 98 -8.35 46.65 21.52
C VAL A 98 -8.74 46.51 22.99
N PHE A 99 -8.13 45.59 23.73
CA PHE A 99 -8.56 45.22 25.08
C PHE A 99 -7.66 45.72 26.21
N ASN A 100 -6.39 46.04 25.94
CA ASN A 100 -5.38 46.36 26.98
C ASN A 100 -4.71 47.75 26.81
N GLY A 101 -5.14 48.58 25.87
CA GLY A 101 -4.57 49.93 25.68
C GLY A 101 -5.12 50.99 26.64
N GLU A 102 -4.27 51.95 27.05
CA GLU A 102 -4.67 53.15 27.84
C GLU A 102 -5.71 54.03 27.11
N LYS A 103 -5.85 53.85 25.78
CA LYS A 103 -6.95 54.34 24.95
C LYS A 103 -7.35 53.20 24.02
N SER A 104 -8.58 52.68 24.12
CA SER A 104 -9.04 51.63 23.21
C SER A 104 -9.00 52.14 21.76
N VAL A 105 -8.14 51.57 20.93
CA VAL A 105 -8.09 51.93 19.51
C VAL A 105 -9.27 51.27 18.80
N ARG A 106 -10.08 52.05 18.08
CA ARG A 106 -11.11 51.48 17.21
C ARG A 106 -10.42 50.91 15.97
N LEU A 107 -10.36 49.59 15.89
CA LEU A 107 -9.96 48.88 14.68
C LEU A 107 -11.18 48.69 13.76
N PRO A 108 -10.96 48.53 12.44
CA PRO A 108 -12.02 48.25 11.46
C PRO A 108 -12.72 46.90 11.71
N VAL A 109 -12.03 45.98 12.40
CA VAL A 109 -12.58 44.70 12.83
C VAL A 109 -12.89 44.75 14.33
N SER A 110 -14.12 44.39 14.71
CA SER A 110 -14.50 44.36 16.13
C SER A 110 -13.63 43.41 16.95
N GLY A 111 -13.28 43.79 18.19
CA GLY A 111 -12.53 42.92 19.10
C GLY A 111 -13.20 41.56 19.35
N LYS A 112 -14.55 41.50 19.31
CA LYS A 112 -15.29 40.23 19.38
C LYS A 112 -15.00 39.31 18.19
N ARG A 113 -14.89 39.87 16.98
CA ARG A 113 -14.52 39.12 15.78
C ARG A 113 -13.06 38.65 15.86
N LEU A 114 -12.13 39.53 16.23
CA LEU A 114 -10.71 39.16 16.41
C LEU A 114 -10.52 38.02 17.41
N LYS A 115 -11.16 38.12 18.59
CA LYS A 115 -11.13 37.05 19.61
C LYS A 115 -11.70 35.73 19.10
N LYS A 116 -12.76 35.78 18.29
CA LYS A 116 -13.38 34.59 17.70
C LYS A 116 -12.48 33.93 16.66
N VAL A 117 -11.84 34.72 15.80
CA VAL A 117 -10.91 34.26 14.77
C VAL A 117 -9.66 33.64 15.41
N SER A 118 -9.02 34.35 16.35
CA SER A 118 -7.86 33.84 17.09
C SER A 118 -8.16 32.51 17.80
N ARG A 119 -9.26 32.43 18.56
CA ARG A 119 -9.67 31.17 19.20
C ARG A 119 -9.87 30.04 18.20
N ARG A 120 -10.58 30.29 17.09
CA ARG A 120 -10.83 29.25 16.07
C ARG A 120 -9.55 28.76 15.39
N LEU A 121 -8.60 29.67 15.14
CA LEU A 121 -7.30 29.31 14.57
C LEU A 121 -6.48 28.48 15.56
N HIS A 122 -6.49 28.87 16.83
CA HIS A 122 -5.86 28.11 17.91
C HIS A 122 -6.47 26.70 18.06
N ASP A 123 -7.81 26.60 18.15
CA ASP A 123 -8.52 25.32 18.23
C ASP A 123 -8.19 24.41 17.02
N ALA A 124 -8.04 25.00 15.82
CA ALA A 124 -7.69 24.24 14.61
C ALA A 124 -6.23 23.77 14.60
N LEU A 125 -5.29 24.56 15.14
CA LEU A 125 -3.90 24.15 15.35
C LEU A 125 -3.83 22.97 16.33
N GLU A 126 -4.49 23.08 17.48
CA GLU A 126 -4.53 21.99 18.46
C GLU A 126 -5.17 20.72 17.89
N GLY A 127 -6.28 20.86 17.14
CA GLY A 127 -6.93 19.77 16.44
C GLY A 127 -6.03 19.10 15.40
N CYS A 128 -5.28 19.89 14.62
CA CYS A 128 -4.32 19.38 13.64
C CYS A 128 -3.17 18.61 14.31
N ALA A 129 -2.59 19.18 15.37
CA ALA A 129 -1.54 18.52 16.15
C ALA A 129 -2.05 17.22 16.81
N ALA A 130 -3.28 17.21 17.33
CA ALA A 130 -3.89 16.02 17.91
C ALA A 130 -4.09 14.91 16.85
N ALA A 131 -4.57 15.25 15.66
CA ALA A 131 -4.75 14.31 14.56
C ALA A 131 -3.42 13.71 14.06
N HIS A 132 -2.33 14.50 14.05
CA HIS A 132 -1.00 14.05 13.63
C HIS A 132 -0.18 13.35 14.72
N ARG A 133 -0.64 13.37 15.98
CA ARG A 133 0.07 12.73 17.10
C ARG A 133 0.41 11.25 16.87
N PRO A 134 -0.46 10.40 16.30
CA PRO A 134 -0.10 9.01 15.98
C PRO A 134 1.03 8.90 14.96
N VAL A 135 1.03 9.78 13.94
CA VAL A 135 2.08 9.85 12.91
C VAL A 135 3.41 10.25 13.54
N ALA A 136 3.42 11.31 14.35
CA ALA A 136 4.64 11.81 15.01
C ALA A 136 5.25 10.76 15.95
N ARG A 137 4.41 10.11 16.77
CA ARG A 137 4.87 9.05 17.68
C ARG A 137 5.46 7.86 16.94
N LEU A 138 4.85 7.43 15.84
CA LEU A 138 5.38 6.34 15.04
C LEU A 138 6.69 6.76 14.34
N ALA A 139 6.78 8.01 13.88
CA ALA A 139 7.99 8.53 13.25
C ALA A 139 9.19 8.55 14.21
N GLU A 140 8.98 8.90 15.49
CA GLU A 140 10.02 8.80 16.53
C GLU A 140 10.48 7.35 16.73
N VAL A 141 9.53 6.41 16.81
CA VAL A 141 9.86 4.97 16.94
C VAL A 141 10.65 4.48 15.73
N LEU A 142 10.25 4.84 14.52
CA LEU A 142 10.97 4.46 13.30
C LEU A 142 12.37 5.07 13.25
N ALA A 143 12.54 6.32 13.71
CA ALA A 143 13.84 6.96 13.77
C ALA A 143 14.81 6.28 14.74
N ASP A 144 14.28 5.81 15.88
CA ASP A 144 15.05 5.05 16.87
C ASP A 144 15.42 3.64 16.36
N GLU A 145 14.48 2.96 15.70
CA GLU A 145 14.66 1.57 15.23
C GLU A 145 15.44 1.46 13.91
N HIS A 146 15.34 2.46 13.04
CA HIS A 146 15.92 2.47 11.69
C HIS A 146 16.65 3.79 11.38
N PRO A 147 17.73 4.13 12.11
CA PRO A 147 18.43 5.40 11.95
C PRO A 147 19.01 5.56 10.54
N GLY A 148 19.06 6.81 10.06
CA GLY A 148 19.71 7.18 8.79
C GLY A 148 18.79 7.75 7.71
N CYS A 149 17.47 7.77 7.91
CA CYS A 149 16.53 8.43 6.98
C CYS A 149 16.23 9.88 7.38
N ARG A 150 15.69 10.67 6.43
CA ARG A 150 15.23 12.03 6.69
C ARG A 150 13.99 12.05 7.59
N ALA A 151 13.82 13.11 8.38
CA ALA A 151 12.63 13.27 9.24
C ALA A 151 11.31 13.20 8.44
N THR A 152 11.29 13.78 7.24
CA THR A 152 10.15 13.72 6.32
C THR A 152 9.85 12.31 5.83
N THR A 153 10.87 11.45 5.72
CA THR A 153 10.73 10.04 5.35
C THR A 153 9.99 9.29 6.46
N TYR A 154 10.41 9.46 7.73
CA TYR A 154 9.72 8.80 8.85
C TYR A 154 8.27 9.24 8.98
N GLU A 155 7.96 10.53 8.79
CA GLU A 155 6.58 11.01 8.80
C GLU A 155 5.72 10.37 7.70
N ARG A 156 6.21 10.36 6.45
CA ARG A 156 5.49 9.78 5.31
C ARG A 156 5.28 8.28 5.47
N VAL A 157 6.33 7.55 5.90
CA VAL A 157 6.24 6.12 6.15
C VAL A 157 5.31 5.82 7.33
N SER A 158 5.29 6.66 8.36
CA SER A 158 4.38 6.50 9.49
C SER A 158 2.92 6.69 9.05
N ALA A 159 2.65 7.71 8.24
CA ALA A 159 1.32 7.91 7.66
C ALA A 159 0.91 6.72 6.79
N ALA A 160 1.81 6.21 5.93
CA ALA A 160 1.57 5.03 5.11
C ALA A 160 1.28 3.80 5.97
N LEU A 161 2.13 3.49 6.95
CA LEU A 161 1.97 2.34 7.84
C LEU A 161 0.65 2.37 8.60
N LEU A 162 0.23 3.53 9.10
CA LEU A 162 -1.06 3.66 9.80
C LEU A 162 -2.25 3.37 8.88
N VAL A 163 -2.21 3.87 7.64
CA VAL A 163 -3.25 3.60 6.64
C VAL A 163 -3.25 2.13 6.26
N LEU A 164 -2.09 1.56 5.91
CA LEU A 164 -1.96 0.16 5.51
C LEU A 164 -2.37 -0.79 6.66
N ALA A 165 -1.97 -0.52 7.90
CA ALA A 165 -2.32 -1.34 9.06
C ALA A 165 -3.82 -1.28 9.39
N ALA A 166 -4.48 -0.13 9.17
CA ALA A 166 -5.93 -0.02 9.31
C ALA A 166 -6.69 -0.86 8.26
N TRP A 167 -6.01 -1.21 7.17
CA TRP A 167 -6.56 -1.89 6.01
C TRP A 167 -6.24 -3.40 5.95
N ASP A 168 -5.09 -3.78 6.49
CA ASP A 168 -4.58 -5.14 6.53
C ASP A 168 -5.48 -6.05 7.39
N ALA A 169 -6.11 -7.03 6.76
CA ALA A 169 -6.99 -7.98 7.43
C ALA A 169 -6.24 -9.07 8.22
N SER A 170 -4.91 -9.19 8.09
CA SER A 170 -4.14 -10.27 8.72
C SER A 170 -4.13 -10.22 10.27
N HIS A 171 -4.57 -9.10 10.88
CA HIS A 171 -4.41 -8.76 12.30
C HIS A 171 -2.96 -8.76 12.82
N ARG A 172 -1.97 -8.95 11.94
CA ARG A 172 -0.55 -8.89 12.29
C ARG A 172 -0.09 -7.44 12.33
N SER A 173 0.93 -7.18 13.15
CA SER A 173 1.67 -5.93 13.03
C SER A 173 2.47 -5.95 11.73
N PRO A 174 2.66 -4.79 11.06
CA PRO A 174 3.47 -4.72 9.87
C PRO A 174 4.82 -5.40 10.08
N ALA A 175 5.17 -6.32 9.18
CA ALA A 175 6.43 -7.04 9.27
C ALA A 175 7.61 -6.06 9.12
N LYS A 176 8.73 -6.35 9.78
CA LYS A 176 9.98 -5.58 9.65
C LYS A 176 10.33 -5.27 8.18
N HIS A 177 10.16 -6.26 7.30
CA HIS A 177 10.44 -6.11 5.86
C HIS A 177 9.51 -5.12 5.14
N LEU A 178 8.26 -5.00 5.58
CA LEU A 178 7.34 -3.99 5.05
C LEU A 178 7.83 -2.59 5.43
N THR A 179 8.10 -2.36 6.71
CA THR A 179 8.64 -1.08 7.21
C THR A 179 9.93 -0.69 6.47
N GLU A 180 10.87 -1.62 6.34
CA GLU A 180 12.14 -1.36 5.64
C GLU A 180 11.95 -1.05 4.15
N SER A 181 11.00 -1.70 3.48
CA SER A 181 10.71 -1.44 2.06
C SER A 181 10.06 -0.07 1.86
N LEU A 182 9.15 0.33 2.76
CA LEU A 182 8.59 1.68 2.76
C LEU A 182 9.65 2.75 3.04
N LEU A 183 10.53 2.53 4.03
CA LEU A 183 11.62 3.46 4.32
C LEU A 183 12.56 3.64 3.12
N ARG A 184 13.00 2.55 2.49
CA ARG A 184 13.89 2.63 1.32
C ARG A 184 13.24 3.30 0.12
N SER A 185 11.98 2.96 -0.19
CA SER A 185 11.27 3.57 -1.33
C SER A 185 11.00 5.07 -1.12
N VAL A 186 10.50 5.47 0.05
CA VAL A 186 10.24 6.89 0.35
C VAL A 186 11.53 7.68 0.46
N GLU A 187 12.61 7.13 1.03
CA GLU A 187 13.90 7.81 1.09
C GLU A 187 14.47 8.05 -0.32
N ARG A 188 14.31 7.08 -1.22
CA ARG A 188 14.81 7.13 -2.62
C ARG A 188 14.15 8.24 -3.43
N ASP A 189 12.83 8.31 -3.43
CA ASP A 189 12.08 9.20 -4.36
C ASP A 189 10.81 9.81 -3.76
N GLY A 190 10.54 9.59 -2.48
CA GLY A 190 9.42 10.20 -1.76
C GLY A 190 8.10 9.46 -1.89
N ARG A 191 8.07 8.30 -2.58
CA ARG A 191 6.85 7.53 -2.87
C ARG A 191 6.93 6.13 -2.28
N ILE A 192 5.77 5.55 -1.97
CA ILE A 192 5.66 4.13 -1.67
C ILE A 192 5.41 3.34 -2.96
N ARG A 193 5.92 2.11 -3.02
CA ARG A 193 5.75 1.21 -4.16
C ARG A 193 4.75 0.12 -3.82
N LEU A 194 3.59 0.13 -4.48
CA LEU A 194 2.56 -0.88 -4.27
C LEU A 194 2.42 -1.79 -5.49
N GLY A 195 2.26 -3.09 -5.23
CA GLY A 195 2.00 -4.11 -6.24
C GLY A 195 0.57 -4.60 -6.17
N LEU A 196 -0.02 -4.98 -7.31
CA LEU A 196 -1.33 -5.62 -7.37
C LEU A 196 -1.32 -6.70 -8.47
N PHE A 197 -1.72 -7.93 -8.14
CA PHE A 197 -2.02 -8.95 -9.14
C PHE A 197 -3.49 -8.88 -9.56
N VAL A 198 -3.74 -9.06 -10.85
CA VAL A 198 -5.08 -9.09 -11.42
C VAL A 198 -5.23 -10.36 -12.25
N CYS A 199 -6.06 -11.29 -11.78
CA CYS A 199 -6.44 -12.45 -12.58
C CYS A 199 -7.39 -12.02 -13.71
N PRO A 200 -7.16 -12.48 -14.95
CA PRO A 200 -8.14 -12.31 -16.02
C PRO A 200 -9.50 -12.90 -15.63
N PRO A 201 -10.61 -12.21 -15.93
CA PRO A 201 -11.91 -12.83 -15.90
C PRO A 201 -12.01 -13.84 -17.03
N VAL A 202 -12.46 -15.05 -16.71
CA VAL A 202 -12.58 -16.15 -17.67
C VAL A 202 -13.98 -16.77 -17.67
N ASP A 203 -14.27 -17.51 -18.73
CA ASP A 203 -15.49 -18.26 -18.97
C ASP A 203 -15.16 -19.56 -19.71
N PHE A 204 -14.76 -20.58 -18.96
CA PHE A 204 -14.34 -21.86 -19.53
C PHE A 204 -15.46 -22.60 -20.26
N THR A 205 -16.73 -22.23 -20.09
CA THR A 205 -17.81 -22.79 -20.93
C THR A 205 -17.63 -22.48 -22.42
N ARG A 206 -16.87 -21.43 -22.75
CA ARG A 206 -16.51 -21.06 -24.14
C ARG A 206 -15.41 -21.93 -24.72
N ILE A 207 -14.63 -22.63 -23.89
CA ILE A 207 -13.39 -23.28 -24.30
C ILE A 207 -13.62 -24.46 -25.26
N SER A 208 -14.84 -25.03 -25.23
CA SER A 208 -15.27 -26.14 -26.09
C SER A 208 -16.09 -25.69 -27.31
N GLY A 209 -16.32 -24.38 -27.48
CA GLY A 209 -17.07 -23.82 -28.61
C GLY A 209 -16.20 -23.53 -29.84
N ASP A 210 -16.80 -23.03 -30.93
CA ASP A 210 -16.10 -22.74 -32.20
C ASP A 210 -15.00 -21.67 -32.09
N ARG A 211 -15.03 -20.88 -31.00
CA ARG A 211 -14.14 -19.76 -30.72
C ARG A 211 -13.60 -19.85 -29.29
N PRO A 212 -12.71 -20.82 -29.02
CA PRO A 212 -12.25 -21.14 -27.68
C PRO A 212 -11.53 -19.96 -27.04
N GLU A 213 -10.87 -19.09 -27.81
CA GLU A 213 -10.17 -17.89 -27.33
C GLU A 213 -11.07 -16.91 -26.55
N LEU A 214 -12.39 -16.99 -26.73
CA LEU A 214 -13.37 -16.18 -26.00
C LEU A 214 -13.51 -16.57 -24.52
N TYR A 215 -12.86 -17.65 -24.09
CA TYR A 215 -12.82 -18.02 -22.67
C TYR A 215 -12.16 -16.92 -21.84
N VAL A 216 -11.13 -16.23 -22.34
CA VAL A 216 -10.59 -15.03 -21.68
C VAL A 216 -11.47 -13.84 -22.01
N ARG A 217 -11.96 -13.14 -20.98
CA ARG A 217 -12.75 -11.92 -21.16
C ARG A 217 -11.81 -10.71 -21.22
N ASP A 218 -12.13 -9.78 -22.11
CA ASP A 218 -11.44 -8.52 -22.37
C ASP A 218 -12.01 -7.34 -21.55
N HIS A 219 -12.91 -7.63 -20.62
CA HIS A 219 -13.55 -6.66 -19.73
C HIS A 219 -13.49 -7.13 -18.27
N LEU A 220 -13.55 -6.22 -17.31
CA LEU A 220 -13.42 -6.58 -15.89
C LEU A 220 -14.71 -7.06 -15.21
N HIS A 221 -15.84 -7.13 -15.91
CA HIS A 221 -17.08 -7.59 -15.30
C HIS A 221 -16.96 -9.04 -14.79
N GLY A 222 -17.25 -9.24 -13.50
CA GLY A 222 -17.16 -10.53 -12.83
C GLY A 222 -15.77 -10.90 -12.31
N SER A 223 -14.73 -10.11 -12.60
CA SER A 223 -13.36 -10.32 -12.08
C SER A 223 -13.29 -10.12 -10.57
N VAL A 224 -12.27 -10.72 -9.93
CA VAL A 224 -11.95 -10.47 -8.51
C VAL A 224 -11.69 -8.98 -8.27
N LEU A 225 -10.94 -8.33 -9.16
CA LEU A 225 -10.68 -6.88 -9.10
C LEU A 225 -11.99 -6.08 -9.04
N SER A 226 -12.99 -6.42 -9.86
CA SER A 226 -14.26 -5.68 -9.87
C SER A 226 -15.06 -5.81 -8.58
N ARG A 227 -14.93 -6.94 -7.87
CA ARG A 227 -15.58 -7.17 -6.56
C ARG A 227 -14.85 -6.44 -5.44
N LEU A 228 -13.54 -6.24 -5.58
CA LEU A 228 -12.69 -5.59 -4.59
C LEU A 228 -12.49 -4.09 -4.83
N ALA A 229 -13.04 -3.53 -5.91
CA ALA A 229 -12.83 -2.14 -6.30
C ALA A 229 -13.23 -1.11 -5.23
N GLY A 230 -14.35 -1.33 -4.52
CA GLY A 230 -14.78 -0.44 -3.43
C GLY A 230 -13.76 -0.38 -2.31
N ARG A 231 -13.22 -1.55 -2.00
CA ARG A 231 -12.21 -1.81 -1.00
C ARG A 231 -10.86 -1.18 -1.39
N LEU A 232 -10.34 -1.45 -2.58
CA LEU A 232 -9.13 -0.79 -3.11
C LEU A 232 -9.24 0.74 -3.11
N ARG A 233 -10.43 1.28 -3.44
CA ARG A 233 -10.66 2.73 -3.44
C ARG A 233 -10.50 3.34 -2.05
N GLU A 234 -11.01 2.69 -1.01
CA GLU A 234 -10.86 3.16 0.37
C GLU A 234 -9.40 3.18 0.81
N LEU A 235 -8.62 2.15 0.44
CA LEU A 235 -7.19 2.09 0.69
C LEU A 235 -6.45 3.27 0.03
N PHE A 236 -6.63 3.45 -1.29
CA PHE A 236 -5.92 4.49 -2.02
C PHE A 236 -6.37 5.90 -1.62
N ARG A 237 -7.66 6.10 -1.34
CA ARG A 237 -8.16 7.35 -0.78
C ARG A 237 -7.56 7.63 0.59
N GLY A 238 -7.42 6.62 1.45
CA GLY A 238 -6.76 6.77 2.75
C GLY A 238 -5.31 7.23 2.61
N LEU A 239 -4.57 6.69 1.62
CA LEU A 239 -3.19 7.08 1.34
C LEU A 239 -3.12 8.51 0.76
N GLU A 240 -4.02 8.86 -0.16
CA GLU A 240 -4.15 10.21 -0.73
C GLU A 240 -4.50 11.25 0.36
N ASP A 241 -5.50 10.96 1.19
CA ASP A 241 -5.93 11.80 2.31
C ASP A 241 -4.80 11.95 3.36
N ALA A 242 -3.90 10.97 3.46
CA ALA A 242 -2.69 11.04 4.28
C ALA A 242 -1.50 11.74 3.59
N GLN A 243 -1.66 12.26 2.37
CA GLN A 243 -0.59 12.84 1.52
C GLN A 243 0.58 11.87 1.26
N VAL A 244 0.27 10.57 1.12
CA VAL A 244 1.24 9.55 0.75
C VAL A 244 1.17 9.33 -0.77
N GLU A 245 2.25 9.69 -1.47
CA GLU A 245 2.37 9.38 -2.90
C GLU A 245 2.61 7.89 -3.13
N VAL A 246 1.87 7.33 -4.07
CA VAL A 246 1.90 5.92 -4.43
C VAL A 246 2.31 5.77 -5.89
N ASP A 247 3.18 4.81 -6.16
CA ASP A 247 3.38 4.24 -7.48
C ASP A 247 2.85 2.82 -7.51
N LEU A 248 1.81 2.62 -8.31
CA LEU A 248 1.10 1.37 -8.39
C LEU A 248 1.56 0.58 -9.61
N ARG A 249 2.12 -0.60 -9.38
CA ARG A 249 2.40 -1.58 -10.42
C ARG A 249 1.35 -2.69 -10.37
N THR A 250 0.62 -2.84 -11.46
CA THR A 250 -0.40 -3.88 -11.64
C THR A 250 0.09 -4.90 -12.64
N LEU A 251 0.12 -6.16 -12.23
CA LEU A 251 0.48 -7.30 -13.08
C LEU A 251 -0.75 -8.15 -13.36
N VAL A 252 -1.08 -8.32 -14.63
CA VAL A 252 -2.17 -9.20 -15.08
C VAL A 252 -1.62 -10.62 -15.18
N GLY A 253 -2.18 -11.53 -14.36
CA GLY A 253 -1.80 -12.95 -14.30
C GLY A 253 -2.41 -13.76 -15.42
N ASP A 254 -2.00 -13.50 -16.66
CA ASP A 254 -2.59 -14.07 -17.87
C ASP A 254 -1.88 -15.30 -18.42
N THR A 255 -1.02 -15.91 -17.60
CA THR A 255 -0.18 -17.06 -17.99
C THR A 255 -0.58 -18.35 -17.30
N ASP A 256 -1.52 -18.32 -16.36
CA ASP A 256 -1.88 -19.46 -15.51
C ASP A 256 -2.13 -20.75 -16.31
N GLU A 257 -2.86 -20.66 -17.41
CA GLU A 257 -3.13 -21.84 -18.20
C GLU A 257 -1.88 -22.35 -18.94
N ASP A 258 -1.06 -21.45 -19.46
CA ASP A 258 0.17 -21.76 -20.20
C ASP A 258 1.30 -22.24 -19.29
N ASP A 259 1.35 -21.77 -18.05
CA ASP A 259 2.43 -22.04 -17.11
C ASP A 259 2.25 -23.37 -16.37
N TYR A 260 1.00 -23.80 -16.13
CA TYR A 260 0.74 -25.00 -15.35
C TYR A 260 -0.46 -25.85 -15.79
N LEU A 261 -1.56 -25.27 -16.31
CA LEU A 261 -2.76 -26.05 -16.63
C LEU A 261 -2.58 -26.96 -17.86
N TRP A 262 -2.05 -26.41 -18.96
CA TRP A 262 -1.94 -27.11 -20.24
C TRP A 262 -0.88 -28.23 -20.28
N TYR A 263 -0.09 -28.37 -19.20
CA TYR A 263 0.83 -29.50 -19.04
C TYR A 263 0.11 -30.81 -18.69
N GLY A 264 -1.02 -30.72 -17.98
CA GLY A 264 -1.80 -31.87 -17.56
C GLY A 264 -3.18 -31.98 -18.20
N VAL A 265 -3.74 -30.85 -18.65
CA VAL A 265 -5.05 -30.78 -19.31
C VAL A 265 -4.83 -30.46 -20.79
N PRO A 266 -5.39 -31.24 -21.73
CA PRO A 266 -5.25 -30.93 -23.16
C PRO A 266 -5.79 -29.54 -23.49
N ALA A 267 -4.93 -28.69 -24.06
CA ALA A 267 -5.36 -27.42 -24.63
C ALA A 267 -6.35 -27.66 -25.80
N PRO A 268 -7.31 -26.75 -26.04
CA PRO A 268 -8.26 -26.91 -27.14
C PRO A 268 -7.55 -26.94 -28.50
N ALA A 269 -7.94 -27.90 -29.35
CA ALA A 269 -7.25 -28.17 -30.62
C ALA A 269 -7.28 -26.97 -31.60
N HIS A 270 -8.34 -26.16 -31.56
CA HIS A 270 -8.55 -25.00 -32.42
C HIS A 270 -8.37 -23.67 -31.68
N LEU A 271 -7.57 -23.64 -30.60
CA LEU A 271 -7.24 -22.41 -29.88
C LEU A 271 -6.43 -21.46 -30.76
N ASP A 272 -7.07 -20.38 -31.21
CA ASP A 272 -6.39 -19.27 -31.89
C ASP A 272 -5.56 -18.45 -30.89
N ARG A 273 -4.26 -18.74 -30.86
CA ARG A 273 -3.28 -18.07 -29.98
C ARG A 273 -3.15 -16.58 -30.27
N VAL A 274 -3.26 -16.16 -31.54
CA VAL A 274 -3.15 -14.75 -31.93
C VAL A 274 -4.36 -13.97 -31.43
N ALA A 275 -5.56 -14.55 -31.58
CA ALA A 275 -6.78 -13.94 -31.08
C ALA A 275 -6.82 -13.93 -29.54
N LEU A 276 -6.34 -14.98 -28.87
CA LEU A 276 -6.19 -15.01 -27.41
C LEU A 276 -5.25 -13.91 -26.90
N ASP A 277 -4.08 -13.74 -27.53
CA ASP A 277 -3.13 -12.70 -27.17
C ASP A 277 -3.70 -11.29 -27.38
N ALA A 278 -4.45 -11.06 -28.46
CA ALA A 278 -5.14 -9.78 -28.68
C ALA A 278 -6.15 -9.47 -27.57
N ARG A 279 -6.83 -10.49 -27.03
CA ARG A 279 -7.76 -10.33 -25.89
C ARG A 279 -7.02 -10.05 -24.58
N ARG A 280 -5.90 -10.73 -24.34
CA ARG A 280 -5.00 -10.46 -23.19
C ARG A 280 -4.46 -9.04 -23.23
N GLU A 281 -4.10 -8.53 -24.41
CA GLU A 281 -3.67 -7.14 -24.60
C GLU A 281 -4.81 -6.15 -24.33
N ALA A 282 -6.01 -6.40 -24.87
CA ALA A 282 -7.17 -5.54 -24.61
C ALA A 282 -7.52 -5.46 -23.11
N LEU A 283 -7.33 -6.57 -22.37
CA LEU A 283 -7.55 -6.60 -20.93
C LEU A 283 -6.59 -5.66 -20.16
N VAL A 284 -5.35 -5.47 -20.62
CA VAL A 284 -4.40 -4.52 -19.99
C VAL A 284 -4.97 -3.11 -20.02
N SER A 285 -5.50 -2.67 -21.17
CA SER A 285 -6.17 -1.38 -21.31
C SER A 285 -7.41 -1.30 -20.41
N ALA A 286 -8.25 -2.33 -20.40
CA ALA A 286 -9.45 -2.37 -19.56
C ALA A 286 -9.11 -2.29 -18.05
N VAL A 287 -7.99 -2.89 -17.61
CA VAL A 287 -7.49 -2.78 -16.23
C VAL A 287 -7.05 -1.35 -15.92
N ALA A 288 -6.27 -0.73 -16.81
CA ALA A 288 -5.82 0.65 -16.63
C ALA A 288 -7.00 1.63 -16.54
N GLU A 289 -7.97 1.51 -17.45
CA GLU A 289 -9.20 2.31 -17.45
C GLU A 289 -9.99 2.08 -16.16
N TYR A 290 -10.22 0.83 -15.77
CA TYR A 290 -11.00 0.53 -14.56
C TYR A 290 -10.38 1.06 -13.27
N LEU A 291 -9.04 1.07 -13.19
CA LEU A 291 -8.34 1.63 -12.04
C LEU A 291 -8.42 3.16 -12.00
N THR A 292 -8.39 3.83 -13.16
CA THR A 292 -8.17 5.28 -13.26
C THR A 292 -9.38 6.11 -13.68
N GLU A 293 -10.42 5.49 -14.22
CA GLU A 293 -11.59 6.19 -14.75
C GLU A 293 -12.76 6.28 -13.77
N GLU A 294 -13.52 7.35 -13.91
CA GLU A 294 -14.75 7.57 -13.17
C GLU A 294 -15.91 7.03 -14.02
N VAL A 295 -16.53 5.93 -13.58
CA VAL A 295 -17.53 5.24 -14.39
C VAL A 295 -18.92 5.78 -14.05
N PRO A 296 -19.69 6.32 -15.02
CA PRO A 296 -21.07 6.72 -14.78
C PRO A 296 -21.89 5.53 -14.28
N SER A 297 -22.71 5.72 -13.24
CA SER A 297 -23.64 4.70 -12.78
C SER A 297 -25.03 5.27 -12.54
N ALA A 298 -26.05 4.40 -12.54
CA ALA A 298 -27.43 4.77 -12.30
C ALA A 298 -27.68 5.46 -10.93
N ARG A 299 -26.73 5.37 -10.00
CA ARG A 299 -26.75 6.03 -8.68
C ARG A 299 -25.80 7.23 -8.56
N GLY A 300 -25.28 7.74 -9.67
CA GLY A 300 -24.24 8.77 -9.73
C GLY A 300 -22.92 8.24 -10.30
N SER A 301 -21.88 9.07 -10.39
CA SER A 301 -20.57 8.61 -10.85
C SER A 301 -19.91 7.68 -9.82
N ARG A 302 -19.33 6.57 -10.28
CA ARG A 302 -18.48 5.71 -9.46
C ARG A 302 -17.08 6.31 -9.47
N PRO A 303 -16.56 6.76 -8.33
CA PRO A 303 -15.23 7.36 -8.28
C PRO A 303 -14.16 6.36 -8.73
N ARG A 304 -13.07 6.90 -9.28
CA ARG A 304 -11.84 6.18 -9.64
C ARG A 304 -11.35 5.29 -8.49
N VAL A 305 -10.68 4.18 -8.79
CA VAL A 305 -10.06 3.33 -7.75
C VAL A 305 -8.73 3.93 -7.31
N PHE A 306 -7.92 4.36 -8.27
CA PHE A 306 -6.60 4.92 -8.06
C PHE A 306 -6.49 6.27 -8.78
N ARG A 307 -6.17 7.31 -8.00
CA ARG A 307 -5.94 8.68 -8.51
C ARG A 307 -4.46 9.06 -8.58
N GLY A 308 -3.58 8.17 -8.12
CA GLY A 308 -2.15 8.46 -8.05
C GLY A 308 -1.56 8.75 -9.42
N ALA A 309 -0.49 9.54 -9.43
CA ALA A 309 0.15 10.03 -10.66
C ALA A 309 0.92 8.95 -11.43
N SER A 310 1.16 7.79 -10.83
CA SER A 310 1.98 6.71 -11.42
C SER A 310 1.26 5.37 -11.33
N LEU A 311 0.75 4.91 -12.48
CA LEU A 311 0.20 3.58 -12.68
C LEU A 311 0.97 2.91 -13.81
N THR A 312 1.46 1.70 -13.56
CA THR A 312 1.99 0.79 -14.59
C THR A 312 1.12 -0.45 -14.62
N VAL A 313 0.53 -0.77 -15.78
CA VAL A 313 -0.19 -2.05 -15.99
C VAL A 313 0.57 -2.85 -17.02
N GLN A 314 0.90 -4.10 -16.69
CA GLN A 314 1.61 -5.04 -17.57
C GLN A 314 0.99 -6.42 -17.45
N ARG A 315 1.03 -7.21 -18.52
CA ARG A 315 0.66 -8.63 -18.49
C ARG A 315 1.89 -9.51 -18.33
N LEU A 316 1.79 -10.55 -17.52
CA LEU A 316 2.92 -11.45 -17.24
C LEU A 316 3.41 -12.16 -18.50
N SER A 317 2.51 -12.53 -19.41
CA SER A 317 2.84 -13.21 -20.67
C SER A 317 3.74 -12.39 -21.60
N ALA A 318 3.73 -11.06 -21.48
CA ALA A 318 4.59 -10.16 -22.26
C ALA A 318 5.98 -9.97 -21.62
N MET A 319 6.21 -10.49 -20.42
CA MET A 319 7.45 -10.33 -19.68
C MET A 319 8.34 -11.55 -19.86
N ALA A 320 9.49 -11.38 -20.50
CA ALA A 320 10.47 -12.45 -20.61
C ALA A 320 11.16 -12.69 -19.24
N PRO A 321 11.01 -13.88 -18.62
CA PRO A 321 11.67 -14.15 -17.34
C PRO A 321 13.19 -14.17 -17.48
N SER A 322 13.89 -13.57 -16.52
CA SER A 322 15.35 -13.63 -16.47
C SER A 322 15.85 -15.05 -16.19
N THR A 323 17.14 -15.31 -16.39
CA THR A 323 17.75 -16.61 -16.02
C THR A 323 17.49 -16.95 -14.55
N ARG A 324 17.61 -15.98 -13.65
CA ARG A 324 17.35 -16.18 -12.22
C ARG A 324 15.90 -16.57 -11.92
N CYS A 325 14.94 -15.99 -12.64
CA CYS A 325 13.53 -16.39 -12.53
C CYS A 325 13.34 -17.86 -12.94
N ARG A 326 13.96 -18.27 -14.05
CA ARG A 326 13.90 -19.66 -14.54
C ARG A 326 14.60 -20.64 -13.61
N ASP A 327 15.72 -20.24 -12.99
CA ASP A 327 16.43 -21.06 -12.01
C ASP A 327 15.57 -21.34 -10.78
N VAL A 328 14.81 -20.35 -10.29
CA VAL A 328 13.84 -20.53 -9.19
C VAL A 328 12.71 -21.49 -9.59
N TYR A 329 12.16 -21.33 -10.80
CA TYR A 329 11.13 -22.25 -11.31
C TYR A 329 11.66 -23.69 -11.35
N ALA A 330 12.84 -23.89 -11.93
CA ALA A 330 13.47 -25.20 -12.06
C ALA A 330 13.81 -25.83 -10.69
N SER A 331 14.25 -25.03 -9.70
CA SER A 331 14.55 -25.55 -8.37
C SER A 331 13.30 -26.06 -7.66
N VAL A 332 12.19 -25.33 -7.74
CA VAL A 332 10.91 -25.74 -7.14
C VAL A 332 10.37 -27.00 -7.81
N LEU A 333 10.46 -27.12 -9.14
CA LEU A 333 10.03 -28.33 -9.83
C LEU A 333 10.88 -29.56 -9.46
N ALA A 334 12.17 -29.38 -9.25
CA ALA A 334 13.07 -30.48 -8.92
C ALA A 334 12.85 -31.02 -7.50
N ASP A 335 12.55 -30.14 -6.54
CA ASP A 335 12.33 -30.51 -5.14
C ASP A 335 11.35 -29.56 -4.43
N PRO A 336 10.03 -29.72 -4.64
CA PRO A 336 9.04 -28.79 -4.11
C PRO A 336 8.98 -28.79 -2.57
N PHE A 337 9.30 -29.92 -1.92
CA PHE A 337 9.20 -30.07 -0.46
C PHE A 337 10.37 -29.45 0.30
N THR A 338 11.45 -29.09 -0.39
CA THR A 338 12.50 -28.22 0.18
C THR A 338 12.02 -26.77 0.30
N HIS A 339 10.99 -26.38 -0.47
CA HIS A 339 10.47 -25.01 -0.51
C HIS A 339 9.12 -24.84 0.18
N PHE A 340 8.29 -25.87 0.18
CA PHE A 340 6.90 -25.81 0.65
C PHE A 340 6.55 -26.98 1.57
N ASP A 341 5.69 -26.69 2.54
CA ASP A 341 5.12 -27.73 3.39
C ASP A 341 4.20 -28.63 2.57
N ARG A 342 4.27 -29.95 2.83
CA ARG A 342 3.40 -30.92 2.16
C ARG A 342 1.91 -30.57 2.30
N ARG A 343 1.52 -30.03 3.45
CA ARG A 343 0.15 -29.58 3.73
C ARG A 343 -0.30 -28.45 2.82
N ASP A 344 0.59 -27.54 2.44
CA ASP A 344 0.28 -26.42 1.55
C ASP A 344 -0.04 -26.95 0.14
N ILE A 345 0.72 -27.93 -0.34
CA ILE A 345 0.49 -28.60 -1.63
C ILE A 345 -0.83 -29.40 -1.60
N GLU A 346 -1.07 -30.18 -0.54
CA GLU A 346 -2.30 -30.96 -0.39
C GLU A 346 -3.55 -30.05 -0.28
N ALA A 347 -3.44 -28.91 0.39
CA ALA A 347 -4.52 -27.92 0.47
C ALA A 347 -4.81 -27.29 -0.90
N GLU A 348 -3.78 -26.90 -1.66
CA GLU A 348 -3.98 -26.35 -3.01
C GLU A 348 -4.54 -27.41 -3.97
N MET A 349 -4.16 -28.69 -3.84
CA MET A 349 -4.77 -29.78 -4.60
C MET A 349 -6.27 -29.89 -4.33
N ALA A 350 -6.69 -29.79 -3.06
CA ALA A 350 -8.12 -29.82 -2.71
C ALA A 350 -8.86 -28.61 -3.30
N ILE A 351 -8.28 -27.41 -3.21
CA ILE A 351 -8.83 -26.19 -3.81
C ILE A 351 -8.95 -26.33 -5.33
N MET A 352 -7.88 -26.80 -6.00
CA MET A 352 -7.87 -26.96 -7.44
C MET A 352 -8.86 -28.01 -7.92
N ARG A 353 -9.02 -29.14 -7.22
CA ARG A 353 -10.03 -30.15 -7.57
C ARG A 353 -11.45 -29.57 -7.57
N GLY A 354 -11.77 -28.72 -6.59
CA GLY A 354 -13.04 -28.00 -6.54
C GLY A 354 -13.33 -27.12 -7.76
N LEU A 355 -12.29 -26.71 -8.51
CA LEU A 355 -12.47 -25.90 -9.72
C LEU A 355 -13.11 -26.66 -10.90
N TRP A 356 -13.17 -28.00 -10.86
CA TRP A 356 -13.85 -28.84 -11.85
C TRP A 356 -15.30 -29.19 -11.47
N GLU A 357 -15.78 -28.79 -10.28
CA GLU A 357 -17.18 -29.04 -9.90
C GLU A 357 -18.18 -28.33 -10.85
N PRO A 358 -19.41 -28.85 -11.01
CA PRO A 358 -20.42 -28.21 -11.86
C PRO A 358 -20.65 -26.73 -11.49
N GLY A 359 -20.62 -25.83 -12.48
CA GLY A 359 -20.69 -24.38 -12.27
C GLY A 359 -19.40 -23.68 -11.83
N SER A 360 -18.27 -24.40 -11.74
CA SER A 360 -16.97 -23.87 -11.28
C SER A 360 -16.05 -23.42 -12.41
N TYR A 361 -14.84 -22.99 -12.04
CA TYR A 361 -13.92 -22.26 -12.89
C TYR A 361 -13.48 -23.05 -14.14
N TYR A 362 -13.21 -24.36 -14.04
CA TYR A 362 -12.79 -25.22 -15.14
C TYR A 362 -13.92 -26.10 -15.69
N GLU A 363 -15.18 -25.71 -15.46
CA GLU A 363 -16.32 -26.42 -16.05
C GLU A 363 -16.19 -26.51 -17.58
N GLY A 364 -16.27 -27.73 -18.10
CA GLY A 364 -16.13 -28.04 -19.53
C GLY A 364 -14.76 -28.57 -19.95
N LEU A 365 -13.77 -28.56 -19.05
CA LEU A 365 -12.47 -29.23 -19.26
C LEU A 365 -12.48 -30.67 -18.71
N PRO A 366 -11.67 -31.58 -19.28
CA PRO A 366 -11.47 -32.89 -18.69
C PRO A 366 -10.82 -32.75 -17.31
N GLU A 367 -11.36 -33.45 -16.32
CA GLU A 367 -10.79 -33.49 -14.97
C GLU A 367 -9.49 -34.32 -14.99
N PRO A 368 -8.37 -33.78 -14.48
CA PRO A 368 -7.11 -34.51 -14.40
C PRO A 368 -7.19 -35.62 -13.33
N ASP A 369 -6.44 -36.71 -13.53
CA ASP A 369 -6.22 -37.68 -12.45
C ASP A 369 -5.34 -37.09 -11.33
N ASP A 370 -5.28 -37.76 -10.18
CA ASP A 370 -4.56 -37.26 -9.00
C ASP A 370 -3.08 -36.98 -9.25
N ALA A 371 -2.42 -37.79 -10.09
CA ALA A 371 -1.02 -37.62 -10.42
C ALA A 371 -0.81 -36.37 -11.30
N THR A 372 -1.69 -36.17 -12.28
CA THR A 372 -1.71 -35.02 -13.16
C THR A 372 -2.05 -33.74 -12.39
N LEU A 373 -3.04 -33.79 -11.50
CA LEU A 373 -3.40 -32.67 -10.64
C LEU A 373 -2.23 -32.28 -9.72
N ALA A 374 -1.50 -33.25 -9.17
CA ALA A 374 -0.32 -32.98 -8.37
C ALA A 374 0.78 -32.27 -9.17
N ASP A 375 1.05 -32.71 -10.41
CA ASP A 375 2.02 -32.04 -11.30
C ASP A 375 1.60 -30.59 -11.64
N ILE A 376 0.31 -30.39 -11.97
CA ILE A 376 -0.27 -29.06 -12.20
C ILE A 376 -0.06 -28.15 -10.98
N VAL A 377 -0.36 -28.66 -9.77
CA VAL A 377 -0.17 -27.90 -8.53
C VAL A 377 1.30 -27.57 -8.29
N VAL A 378 2.22 -28.52 -8.45
CA VAL A 378 3.66 -28.26 -8.28
C VAL A 378 4.14 -27.19 -9.27
N ARG A 379 3.70 -27.22 -10.53
CA ARG A 379 3.98 -26.17 -11.52
C ARG A 379 3.40 -24.83 -11.13
N LYS A 380 2.20 -24.79 -10.54
CA LYS A 380 1.60 -23.56 -10.02
C LYS A 380 2.46 -22.94 -8.91
N PHE A 381 2.92 -23.74 -7.96
CA PHE A 381 3.84 -23.28 -6.91
C PHE A 381 5.16 -22.76 -7.50
N ALA A 382 5.75 -23.48 -8.46
CA ALA A 382 6.97 -23.04 -9.16
C ALA A 382 6.75 -21.72 -9.92
N THR A 383 5.60 -21.56 -10.55
CA THR A 383 5.20 -20.35 -11.28
C THR A 383 5.09 -19.16 -10.33
N TYR A 384 4.42 -19.30 -9.19
CA TYR A 384 4.31 -18.22 -8.22
C TYR A 384 5.67 -17.89 -7.59
N ALA A 385 6.52 -18.88 -7.31
CA ALA A 385 7.88 -18.62 -6.85
C ALA A 385 8.67 -17.81 -7.90
N MET A 386 8.59 -18.19 -9.17
CA MET A 386 9.17 -17.43 -10.29
C MET A 386 8.63 -15.99 -10.35
N GLN A 387 7.32 -15.80 -10.20
CA GLN A 387 6.68 -14.48 -10.19
C GLN A 387 7.17 -13.63 -9.00
N GLY A 388 7.39 -14.23 -7.83
CA GLY A 388 8.00 -13.56 -6.68
C GLY A 388 9.41 -13.04 -6.99
N ARG A 389 10.21 -13.84 -7.70
CA ARG A 389 11.54 -13.41 -8.16
C ARG A 389 11.45 -12.29 -9.20
N LEU A 390 10.51 -12.39 -10.14
CA LEU A 390 10.25 -11.36 -11.14
C LEU A 390 9.87 -10.04 -10.46
N LEU A 391 8.96 -10.05 -9.49
CA LEU A 391 8.58 -8.86 -8.71
C LEU A 391 9.79 -8.19 -8.08
N ARG A 392 10.71 -8.96 -7.49
CA ARG A 392 11.94 -8.43 -6.87
C ARG A 392 12.82 -7.71 -7.87
N GLU A 393 12.94 -8.25 -9.08
CA GLU A 393 13.74 -7.68 -10.16
C GLU A 393 13.11 -6.41 -10.74
N LEU A 394 11.77 -6.34 -10.76
CA LEU A 394 11.02 -5.17 -11.22
C LEU A 394 11.00 -4.04 -10.20
N GLU A 395 10.77 -4.34 -8.92
CA GLU A 395 10.76 -3.36 -7.84
C GLU A 395 11.16 -4.02 -6.51
N PRO A 396 12.40 -3.80 -6.02
CA PRO A 396 12.90 -4.44 -4.80
C PRO A 396 12.28 -3.89 -3.52
N ASP A 397 11.62 -2.73 -3.56
CA ASP A 397 10.99 -2.11 -2.38
C ASP A 397 9.45 -2.15 -2.44
N LEU A 398 8.91 -3.06 -3.25
CA LEU A 398 7.48 -3.25 -3.43
C LEU A 398 6.83 -3.80 -2.14
N VAL A 399 5.64 -3.28 -1.84
CA VAL A 399 4.67 -3.92 -0.94
C VAL A 399 3.50 -4.42 -1.77
N LEU A 400 3.26 -5.74 -1.75
CA LEU A 400 2.17 -6.35 -2.50
C LEU A 400 0.84 -6.18 -1.76
N VAL A 401 -0.17 -5.65 -2.44
CA VAL A 401 -1.56 -5.70 -2.00
C VAL A 401 -2.11 -7.07 -2.36
N GLN A 402 -2.20 -7.98 -1.37
CA GLN A 402 -2.59 -9.37 -1.60
C GLN A 402 -4.11 -9.49 -1.66
N THR A 403 -4.63 -9.68 -2.87
CA THR A 403 -6.06 -9.76 -3.17
C THR A 403 -6.56 -11.16 -3.53
N GLU A 404 -5.68 -12.17 -3.46
CA GLU A 404 -6.03 -13.57 -3.74
C GLU A 404 -6.23 -14.36 -2.45
N ARG A 405 -7.00 -15.45 -2.55
CA ARG A 405 -7.22 -16.41 -1.45
C ARG A 405 -6.60 -17.77 -1.80
N PRO A 406 -6.08 -18.51 -0.81
CA PRO A 406 -5.84 -18.10 0.58
C PRO A 406 -4.65 -17.14 0.70
N PRO A 407 -4.75 -15.98 1.37
CA PRO A 407 -3.74 -14.92 1.31
C PRO A 407 -2.37 -15.38 1.84
N LEU A 408 -2.35 -16.17 2.92
CA LEU A 408 -1.12 -16.69 3.51
C LEU A 408 -0.38 -17.63 2.55
N LEU A 409 -1.11 -18.54 1.89
CA LEU A 409 -0.53 -19.48 0.95
C LEU A 409 0.04 -18.75 -0.29
N ARG A 410 -0.72 -17.80 -0.85
CA ARG A 410 -0.27 -16.98 -1.98
C ARG A 410 0.99 -16.19 -1.64
N ALA A 411 1.04 -15.58 -0.46
CA ALA A 411 2.22 -14.87 0.02
C ALA A 411 3.43 -15.81 0.20
N ARG A 412 3.24 -17.03 0.71
CA ARG A 412 4.31 -18.05 0.84
C ARG A 412 4.86 -18.46 -0.52
N MET A 413 3.98 -18.77 -1.48
CA MET A 413 4.36 -19.14 -2.84
C MET A 413 5.26 -18.08 -3.49
N LEU A 414 4.86 -16.80 -3.41
CA LEU A 414 5.66 -15.68 -3.93
C LEU A 414 6.96 -15.45 -3.14
N SER A 415 6.93 -15.64 -1.82
CA SER A 415 8.09 -15.37 -0.95
C SER A 415 9.27 -16.28 -1.25
N VAL A 416 9.05 -17.50 -1.76
CA VAL A 416 10.14 -18.43 -2.11
C VAL A 416 11.10 -17.83 -3.15
N GLY A 417 10.59 -17.13 -4.15
CA GLY A 417 11.45 -16.48 -5.15
C GLY A 417 11.88 -15.05 -4.80
N TRP A 418 11.22 -14.40 -3.85
CA TRP A 418 11.43 -12.98 -3.54
C TRP A 418 12.88 -12.66 -3.17
N ASP A 419 13.52 -13.44 -2.30
CA ASP A 419 14.90 -13.20 -1.89
C ASP A 419 15.88 -14.28 -2.39
N GLY A 420 15.39 -15.31 -3.09
CA GLY A 420 16.18 -16.45 -3.57
C GLY A 420 16.77 -17.34 -2.47
N THR A 421 16.51 -17.04 -1.20
CA THR A 421 16.98 -17.82 -0.04
C THR A 421 15.85 -18.33 0.86
N GLY A 422 14.62 -17.86 0.65
CA GLY A 422 13.42 -18.13 1.44
C GLY A 422 13.40 -17.46 2.82
N ARG A 423 14.30 -16.51 3.12
CA ARG A 423 14.54 -16.00 4.48
C ARG A 423 13.87 -14.67 4.79
N SER A 424 13.60 -13.86 3.78
CA SER A 424 12.88 -12.58 3.89
C SER A 424 11.56 -12.70 3.14
N PRO A 425 10.40 -12.66 3.83
CA PRO A 425 9.11 -12.69 3.16
C PRO A 425 8.91 -11.47 2.26
N LEU A 426 8.18 -11.67 1.17
CA LEU A 426 7.62 -10.58 0.38
C LEU A 426 6.77 -9.68 1.31
N PRO A 427 6.99 -8.36 1.35
CA PRO A 427 6.12 -7.48 2.09
C PRO A 427 4.70 -7.48 1.52
N THR A 428 3.69 -7.78 2.35
CA THR A 428 2.28 -7.79 1.92
C THR A 428 1.38 -6.94 2.81
N VAL A 429 0.27 -6.50 2.23
CA VAL A 429 -0.92 -5.98 2.92
C VAL A 429 -2.08 -6.84 2.49
N ASP A 430 -2.68 -7.58 3.42
CA ASP A 430 -3.61 -8.66 3.07
C ASP A 430 -5.05 -8.16 3.08
N PHE A 431 -5.79 -8.39 1.99
CA PHE A 431 -7.21 -8.00 1.93
C PHE A 431 -8.11 -8.92 2.73
N PHE A 432 -7.72 -10.18 2.92
CA PHE A 432 -8.51 -11.18 3.60
C PHE A 432 -7.82 -11.60 4.90
N GLU A 433 -8.63 -11.93 5.90
CA GLU A 433 -8.10 -12.54 7.12
C GLU A 433 -7.42 -13.86 6.74
N PRO A 434 -6.37 -14.27 7.48
CA PRO A 434 -5.75 -15.57 7.25
C PRO A 434 -6.83 -16.63 7.51
N GLU A 435 -6.91 -17.64 6.66
CA GLU A 435 -7.70 -18.82 6.99
C GLU A 435 -7.03 -19.47 8.22
N ASP A 436 -7.79 -19.71 9.29
CA ASP A 436 -7.30 -20.39 10.49
C ASP A 436 -6.74 -21.75 10.06
N GLY A 437 -5.43 -21.94 10.28
CA GLY A 437 -4.69 -23.14 9.89
C GLY A 437 -4.94 -24.33 10.80
#